data_AF-A0A401W7Q7-F1
#
_entry.id   AF-A0A401W7Q7-F1
#
_cell.length_a   1.000
_cell.length_b   1.000
_cell.length_c   1.000
_cell.angle_alpha   90.00
_cell.angle_beta   90.00
_cell.angle_gamma   90.00
#
_symmetry.space_group_name_H-M   'P 1'
#
loop_
_entity.id
_entity.type
_entity.pdbx_description
1 polymer ?
#
loop_
_entity_poly.entity_id
_entity_poly.type
_entity_poly.pdbx_seq_one_letter_code
_entity_poly.pdbx_strand_id
1 'polypeptide(L)'
;MASTRSQIGSEKLTGAQGSRRRAGDGGITGHLFKIVRERIPCTQRGLAELLDVDPATVQGWESGRRSLAAVPSAQFLRIRRHLLRHGGEPALLILLDVALEADSVIAHGLAAGTGTADEFRSHPLSGWVCTRTAVHMIAWALTGVVPKAVPAAPATTPCRRGPSPTSPALSAPERRRLFDHLRRYAEIADRAGADGALLRRQALYLCSYDSAPDTCAWLADMRRRRPLRMRDTVWTPAWADVRSLATSLTRYGDMEVLHAFIERGMGNDSGEIANLNYWAYWLGLDRVLRPDDSFMADRAPVWDASALLRSLADRLDPGLGCVDLNIHSVWALIAARPDALAAHPGLVAELRHRVERLLDSGTGSRQSRCELDAVQYGLRLSHP
;
A
#
# COMPACT_ATOMS: atom_id res chain seq x y z
N MET A 1 5.27 -7.95 -80.65
CA MET A 1 6.25 -8.21 -79.57
C MET A 1 5.89 -7.33 -78.38
N ALA A 2 5.74 -7.99 -77.22
CA ALA A 2 5.75 -7.51 -75.84
C ALA A 2 4.84 -6.32 -75.44
N SER A 3 3.77 -6.71 -74.76
CA SER A 3 2.98 -5.99 -73.76
C SER A 3 3.77 -5.81 -72.46
N THR A 4 3.71 -4.63 -71.82
CA THR A 4 3.84 -4.53 -70.35
C THR A 4 3.04 -3.34 -69.80
N ARG A 5 1.93 -3.67 -69.11
CA ARG A 5 1.20 -2.86 -68.13
C ARG A 5 1.65 -3.29 -66.71
N SER A 6 1.30 -2.49 -65.71
CA SER A 6 1.39 -2.73 -64.25
C SER A 6 2.80 -2.57 -63.66
N GLN A 7 3.01 -2.03 -62.46
CA GLN A 7 2.13 -1.74 -61.32
C GLN A 7 2.93 -0.79 -60.41
N ILE A 8 2.41 0.39 -60.08
CA ILE A 8 3.01 1.23 -59.04
C ILE A 8 2.57 0.64 -57.70
N GLY A 9 3.46 -0.17 -57.11
CA GLY A 9 3.30 -0.69 -55.76
C GLY A 9 3.47 0.43 -54.74
N SER A 10 2.38 0.76 -54.06
CA SER A 10 2.40 1.55 -52.83
C SER A 10 3.06 0.72 -51.72
N GLU A 11 4.36 0.88 -51.53
CA GLU A 11 5.06 0.41 -50.33
C GLU A 11 4.52 1.14 -49.10
N LYS A 12 3.57 0.52 -48.41
CA LYS A 12 3.21 0.90 -47.04
C LYS A 12 4.34 0.47 -46.12
N LEU A 13 5.21 1.41 -45.78
CA LEU A 13 6.07 1.40 -44.61
C LEU A 13 5.21 1.36 -43.33
N THR A 14 4.68 0.20 -42.96
CA THR A 14 4.26 -0.05 -41.58
C THR A 14 5.46 -0.62 -40.83
N GLY A 15 6.36 0.28 -40.45
CA GLY A 15 7.28 0.04 -39.36
C GLY A 15 6.44 -0.20 -38.11
N ALA A 16 6.22 -1.47 -37.75
CA ALA A 16 5.81 -1.83 -36.42
C ALA A 16 6.99 -1.48 -35.50
N GLN A 17 7.05 -0.21 -35.07
CA GLN A 17 7.71 0.14 -33.82
C GLN A 17 6.93 -0.59 -32.73
N GLY A 18 7.33 -1.83 -32.47
CA GLY A 18 6.94 -2.54 -31.27
C GLY A 18 7.36 -1.65 -30.11
N SER A 19 6.37 -1.00 -29.49
CA SER A 19 6.53 -0.31 -28.22
C SER A 19 7.36 -1.22 -27.32
N ARG A 20 8.61 -0.83 -27.04
CA ARG A 20 9.50 -1.55 -26.12
C ARG A 20 8.67 -1.89 -24.89
N ARG A 21 8.53 -3.19 -24.62
CA ARG A 21 7.89 -3.73 -23.42
C ARG A 21 8.43 -2.96 -22.20
N ARG A 22 7.63 -2.07 -21.62
CA ARG A 22 7.96 -1.48 -20.32
C ARG A 22 7.73 -2.59 -19.31
N ALA A 23 8.81 -3.19 -18.82
CA ALA A 23 8.72 -4.23 -17.80
C ALA A 23 7.96 -3.69 -16.58
N GLY A 24 6.95 -4.42 -16.12
CA GLY A 24 6.11 -4.07 -14.97
C GLY A 24 5.04 -3.00 -15.17
N ASP A 25 4.72 -2.61 -16.40
CA ASP A 25 3.57 -1.72 -16.66
C ASP A 25 2.25 -2.53 -16.65
N GLY A 26 1.29 -2.15 -15.80
CA GLY A 26 -0.08 -2.68 -15.83
C GLY A 26 -0.31 -4.07 -15.22
N GLY A 27 0.65 -4.64 -14.50
CA GLY A 27 0.55 -6.01 -13.97
C GLY A 27 -0.50 -6.16 -12.87
N ILE A 28 -0.50 -5.24 -11.89
CA ILE A 28 -1.47 -5.24 -10.78
C ILE A 28 -2.85 -4.85 -11.29
N THR A 29 -2.95 -3.76 -12.05
CA THR A 29 -4.24 -3.27 -12.57
C THR A 29 -4.86 -4.29 -13.52
N GLY A 30 -4.06 -4.93 -14.39
CA GLY A 30 -4.52 -5.99 -15.27
C GLY A 30 -5.06 -7.20 -14.50
N HIS A 31 -4.34 -7.63 -13.46
CA HIS A 31 -4.79 -8.74 -12.62
C HIS A 31 -6.06 -8.38 -11.82
N LEU A 32 -6.16 -7.18 -11.27
CA LEU A 32 -7.38 -6.72 -10.60
C LEU A 32 -8.56 -6.64 -11.57
N PHE A 33 -8.35 -6.14 -12.79
CA PHE A 33 -9.36 -6.13 -13.84
C PHE A 33 -9.85 -7.54 -14.20
N LYS A 34 -8.92 -8.51 -14.26
CA LYS A 34 -9.26 -9.94 -14.40
C LYS A 34 -10.15 -10.41 -13.24
N ILE A 35 -9.80 -10.10 -11.98
CA ILE A 35 -10.62 -10.47 -10.82
C ILE A 35 -12.03 -9.88 -10.96
N VAL A 36 -12.16 -8.60 -11.31
CA VAL A 36 -13.47 -7.97 -11.52
C VAL A 36 -14.28 -8.69 -12.59
N ARG A 37 -13.66 -9.03 -13.73
CA ARG A 37 -14.35 -9.82 -14.76
C ARG A 37 -14.76 -11.19 -14.23
N GLU A 38 -13.91 -11.87 -13.46
CA GLU A 38 -14.22 -13.21 -12.93
C GLU A 38 -15.34 -13.20 -11.88
N ARG A 39 -15.60 -12.05 -11.24
CA ARG A 39 -16.75 -11.84 -10.34
C ARG A 39 -18.08 -11.71 -11.07
N ILE A 40 -18.06 -11.41 -12.37
CA ILE A 40 -19.25 -11.36 -13.21
C ILE A 40 -19.28 -12.61 -14.11
N PRO A 41 -20.46 -13.09 -14.53
CA PRO A 41 -20.56 -14.26 -15.42
C PRO A 41 -20.15 -13.93 -16.86
N CYS A 42 -18.95 -13.37 -17.05
CA CYS A 42 -18.47 -12.84 -18.31
C CYS A 42 -17.13 -13.46 -18.70
N THR A 43 -17.06 -14.00 -19.92
CA THR A 43 -15.80 -14.46 -20.51
C THR A 43 -15.01 -13.29 -21.08
N GLN A 44 -13.73 -13.48 -21.42
CA GLN A 44 -12.95 -12.43 -22.12
C GLN A 44 -13.62 -12.01 -23.44
N ARG A 45 -14.16 -12.96 -24.20
CA ARG A 45 -14.91 -12.69 -25.43
C ARG A 45 -16.21 -11.93 -25.16
N GLY A 46 -16.97 -12.36 -24.15
CA GLY A 46 -18.19 -11.65 -23.75
C GLY A 46 -17.90 -10.22 -23.29
N LEU A 47 -16.81 -10.00 -22.55
CA LEU A 47 -16.43 -8.65 -22.11
C LEU A 47 -15.97 -7.79 -23.30
N ALA A 48 -15.29 -8.40 -24.27
CA ALA A 48 -14.88 -7.74 -25.49
C ALA A 48 -16.09 -7.29 -26.33
N GLU A 49 -17.09 -8.16 -26.48
CA GLU A 49 -18.39 -7.84 -27.11
C GLU A 49 -19.11 -6.71 -26.37
N LEU A 50 -19.16 -6.74 -25.04
CA LEU A 50 -19.78 -5.68 -24.22
C LEU A 50 -19.09 -4.32 -24.33
N LEU A 51 -17.78 -4.31 -24.54
CA LEU A 51 -16.96 -3.09 -24.59
C LEU A 51 -16.68 -2.60 -26.01
N ASP A 52 -17.15 -3.34 -27.02
CA ASP A 52 -16.88 -3.12 -28.45
C ASP A 52 -15.37 -3.05 -28.74
N VAL A 53 -14.63 -4.08 -28.31
CA VAL A 53 -13.18 -4.21 -28.54
C VAL A 53 -12.84 -5.63 -28.98
N ASP A 54 -11.64 -5.81 -29.55
CA ASP A 54 -11.14 -7.13 -29.90
C ASP A 54 -10.84 -7.98 -28.62
N PRO A 55 -11.15 -9.28 -28.57
CA PRO A 55 -10.85 -10.15 -27.43
C PRO A 55 -9.37 -10.17 -26.99
N ALA A 56 -8.43 -10.02 -27.93
CA ALA A 56 -7.01 -9.92 -27.60
C ALA A 56 -6.67 -8.60 -26.87
N THR A 57 -7.52 -7.58 -26.98
CA THR A 57 -7.43 -6.35 -26.19
C THR A 57 -7.74 -6.61 -24.73
N VAL A 58 -8.85 -7.30 -24.44
CA VAL A 58 -9.21 -7.70 -23.07
C VAL A 58 -8.13 -8.61 -22.48
N GLN A 59 -7.66 -9.60 -23.24
CA GLN A 59 -6.55 -10.45 -22.82
C GLN A 59 -5.26 -9.63 -22.58
N GLY A 60 -5.00 -8.63 -23.41
CA GLY A 60 -3.89 -7.70 -23.27
C GLY A 60 -3.96 -6.90 -21.97
N TRP A 61 -5.14 -6.37 -21.63
CA TRP A 61 -5.38 -5.67 -20.37
C TRP A 61 -5.21 -6.60 -19.16
N GLU A 62 -5.85 -7.76 -19.17
CA GLU A 62 -5.80 -8.72 -18.04
C GLU A 62 -4.40 -9.27 -17.76
N SER A 63 -3.56 -9.37 -18.79
CA SER A 63 -2.17 -9.82 -18.65
C SER A 63 -1.18 -8.70 -18.33
N GLY A 64 -1.62 -7.44 -18.31
CA GLY A 64 -0.76 -6.26 -18.22
C GLY A 64 0.05 -5.97 -19.50
N ARG A 65 -0.01 -6.84 -20.53
CA ARG A 65 0.70 -6.60 -21.81
C ARG A 65 0.25 -5.33 -22.51
N ARG A 66 -1.00 -4.91 -22.27
CA ARG A 66 -1.52 -3.59 -22.63
C ARG A 66 -1.94 -2.93 -21.33
N SER A 67 -1.18 -1.95 -20.86
CA SER A 67 -1.50 -1.28 -19.60
C SER A 67 -2.84 -0.55 -19.69
N LEU A 68 -3.67 -0.72 -18.66
CA LEU A 68 -4.90 0.07 -18.52
C LEU A 68 -4.60 1.55 -18.29
N ALA A 69 -3.40 1.90 -17.82
CA ALA A 69 -2.95 3.30 -17.70
C ALA A 69 -2.81 4.00 -19.07
N ALA A 70 -2.62 3.23 -20.15
CA ALA A 70 -2.52 3.76 -21.51
C ALA A 70 -3.90 3.95 -22.18
N VAL A 71 -4.99 3.52 -21.53
CA VAL A 71 -6.35 3.70 -22.04
C VAL A 71 -6.79 5.15 -21.79
N PRO A 72 -7.38 5.84 -22.78
CA PRO A 72 -7.92 7.19 -22.58
C PRO A 72 -8.91 7.22 -21.40
N SER A 73 -8.85 8.25 -20.56
CA SER A 73 -9.65 8.33 -19.33
C SER A 73 -11.15 8.18 -19.58
N ALA A 74 -11.66 8.73 -20.69
CA ALA A 74 -13.07 8.56 -21.09
C ALA A 74 -13.43 7.09 -21.36
N GLN A 75 -12.54 6.34 -22.00
CA GLN A 75 -12.72 4.90 -22.24
C GLN A 75 -12.58 4.10 -20.94
N PHE A 76 -11.65 4.47 -20.05
CA PHE A 76 -11.52 3.84 -18.73
C PHE A 76 -12.79 4.00 -17.88
N LEU A 77 -13.38 5.20 -17.87
CA LEU A 77 -14.67 5.46 -17.22
C LEU A 77 -15.80 4.66 -17.86
N ARG A 78 -15.82 4.53 -19.19
CA ARG A 78 -16.77 3.67 -19.90
C ARG A 78 -16.65 2.22 -19.43
N ILE A 79 -15.44 1.67 -19.38
CA ILE A 79 -15.15 0.32 -18.89
C ILE A 79 -15.70 0.13 -17.46
N ARG A 80 -15.38 1.05 -16.53
CA ARG A 80 -15.87 0.99 -15.14
C ARG A 80 -17.40 1.00 -15.06
N ARG A 81 -18.07 1.86 -15.84
CA ARG A 81 -19.54 1.94 -15.88
C ARG A 81 -20.16 0.65 -16.43
N HIS A 82 -19.59 0.05 -17.48
CA HIS A 82 -20.07 -1.24 -17.99
C HIS A 82 -19.90 -2.34 -16.95
N LEU A 83 -18.72 -2.48 -16.35
CA LEU A 83 -18.50 -3.49 -15.32
C LEU A 83 -19.49 -3.35 -14.15
N LEU A 84 -19.71 -2.13 -13.65
CA LEU A 84 -20.69 -1.88 -12.59
C LEU A 84 -22.12 -2.27 -13.01
N ARG A 85 -22.54 -1.87 -14.22
CA ARG A 85 -23.88 -2.19 -14.75
C ARG A 85 -24.11 -3.70 -14.94
N HIS A 86 -23.04 -4.47 -15.15
CA HIS A 86 -23.10 -5.93 -15.32
C HIS A 86 -22.78 -6.70 -14.03
N GLY A 87 -22.89 -6.06 -12.86
CA GLY A 87 -22.77 -6.70 -11.55
C GLY A 87 -21.35 -6.72 -10.97
N GLY A 88 -20.43 -5.95 -11.55
CA GLY A 88 -19.07 -5.79 -11.01
C GLY A 88 -19.11 -5.18 -9.61
N GLU A 89 -18.34 -5.77 -8.70
CA GLU A 89 -18.33 -5.36 -7.30
C GLU A 89 -17.76 -3.93 -7.15
N PRO A 90 -18.52 -2.98 -6.56
CA PRO A 90 -18.07 -1.59 -6.44
C PRO A 90 -16.74 -1.45 -5.68
N ALA A 91 -16.53 -2.28 -4.65
CA ALA A 91 -15.30 -2.28 -3.85
C ALA A 91 -14.05 -2.57 -4.70
N LEU A 92 -14.12 -3.52 -5.63
CA LEU A 92 -13.02 -3.84 -6.54
C LEU A 92 -12.80 -2.74 -7.59
N LEU A 93 -13.87 -2.12 -8.08
CA LEU A 93 -13.79 -1.06 -9.09
C LEU A 93 -13.14 0.22 -8.58
N ILE A 94 -13.23 0.50 -7.27
CA ILE A 94 -12.54 1.63 -6.64
C ILE A 94 -11.04 1.35 -6.51
N LEU A 95 -10.65 0.08 -6.34
CA LEU A 95 -9.23 -0.30 -6.24
C LEU A 95 -8.46 -0.20 -7.56
N LEU A 96 -9.13 -0.07 -8.71
CA LEU A 96 -8.45 0.08 -9.99
C LEU A 96 -7.58 1.33 -10.04
N ASP A 97 -8.01 2.45 -9.44
CA ASP A 97 -7.22 3.68 -9.39
C ASP A 97 -5.95 3.47 -8.52
N VAL A 98 -6.09 2.78 -7.39
CA VAL A 98 -4.96 2.44 -6.50
C VAL A 98 -3.99 1.45 -7.14
N ALA A 99 -4.51 0.51 -7.95
CA ALA A 99 -3.69 -0.43 -8.71
C ALA A 99 -2.87 0.28 -9.80
N LEU A 100 -3.44 1.31 -10.45
CA LEU A 100 -2.73 2.14 -11.42
C LEU A 100 -1.56 2.89 -10.78
N GLU A 101 -1.78 3.45 -9.57
CA GLU A 101 -0.70 4.08 -8.79
C GLU A 101 0.40 3.07 -8.44
N ALA A 102 0.02 1.86 -8.01
CA ALA A 102 0.98 0.80 -7.69
C ALA A 102 1.80 0.37 -8.92
N ASP A 103 1.15 0.20 -10.07
CA ASP A 103 1.83 -0.08 -11.35
C ASP A 103 2.77 1.07 -11.75
N SER A 104 2.42 2.33 -11.48
CA SER A 104 3.30 3.48 -11.73
C SER A 104 4.60 3.41 -10.91
N VAL A 105 4.51 3.06 -9.62
CA VAL A 105 5.69 2.87 -8.77
C VAL A 105 6.57 1.73 -9.29
N ILE A 106 5.97 0.59 -9.65
CA ILE A 106 6.71 -0.58 -10.16
C ILE A 106 7.36 -0.27 -11.51
N ALA A 107 6.62 0.33 -12.44
CA ALA A 107 7.13 0.70 -13.75
C ALA A 107 8.29 1.70 -13.65
N HIS A 108 8.18 2.69 -12.76
CA HIS A 108 9.28 3.62 -12.49
C HIS A 108 10.49 2.90 -11.90
N GLY A 109 10.28 2.04 -10.90
CA GLY A 109 11.35 1.26 -10.28
C GLY A 109 12.01 0.23 -11.20
N LEU A 110 11.34 -0.21 -12.29
CA LEU A 110 11.92 -1.11 -13.28
C LEU A 110 12.51 -0.40 -14.50
N ALA A 111 12.18 0.88 -14.71
CA ALA A 111 12.78 1.68 -15.77
C ALA A 111 14.29 1.84 -15.53
N ALA A 112 15.06 1.98 -16.62
CA ALA A 112 16.47 2.35 -16.51
C ALA A 112 16.53 3.84 -16.15
N GLY A 113 16.81 4.14 -14.89
CA GLY A 113 17.02 5.52 -14.44
C GLY A 113 18.31 6.10 -15.02
N THR A 114 18.33 7.42 -15.19
CA THR A 114 19.52 8.15 -15.68
C THR A 114 20.52 8.46 -14.58
N GLY A 115 20.13 8.30 -13.31
CA GLY A 115 20.97 8.51 -12.13
C GLY A 115 21.23 9.98 -11.82
N THR A 116 20.38 10.91 -12.28
CA THR A 116 20.60 12.35 -12.04
C THR A 116 20.13 12.77 -10.64
N ALA A 117 20.75 13.82 -10.09
CA ALA A 117 20.48 14.27 -8.72
C ALA A 117 19.03 14.72 -8.49
N ASP A 118 18.35 15.23 -9.52
CA ASP A 118 16.95 15.70 -9.43
C ASP A 118 15.92 14.61 -9.75
N GLU A 119 16.35 13.42 -10.19
CA GLU A 119 15.46 12.33 -10.63
C GLU A 119 14.50 11.87 -9.51
N PHE A 120 14.91 12.03 -8.24
CA PHE A 120 14.12 11.62 -7.09
C PHE A 120 12.75 12.34 -7.00
N ARG A 121 12.65 13.60 -7.47
CA ARG A 121 11.38 14.37 -7.47
C ARG A 121 10.36 13.84 -8.48
N SER A 122 10.82 13.08 -9.47
CA SER A 122 9.96 12.44 -10.46
C SER A 122 9.47 11.06 -10.02
N HIS A 123 10.03 10.52 -8.93
CA HIS A 123 9.65 9.22 -8.42
C HIS A 123 8.22 9.29 -7.85
N PRO A 124 7.29 8.38 -8.20
CA PRO A 124 5.90 8.46 -7.73
C PRO A 124 5.76 8.49 -6.19
N LEU A 125 6.61 7.75 -5.48
CA LEU A 125 6.69 7.78 -4.01
C LEU A 125 7.20 9.10 -3.40
N SER A 126 7.54 10.12 -4.21
CA SER A 126 7.86 11.46 -3.72
C SER A 126 6.66 12.43 -3.78
N GLY A 127 5.58 12.06 -4.47
CA GLY A 127 4.47 12.97 -4.76
C GLY A 127 3.45 13.13 -3.63
N TRP A 128 3.12 12.04 -2.94
CA TRP A 128 2.24 12.05 -1.77
C TRP A 128 2.45 10.83 -0.89
N VAL A 129 1.94 10.93 0.34
CA VAL A 129 1.98 9.85 1.32
C VAL A 129 1.07 8.71 0.84
N CYS A 130 1.59 7.49 0.77
CA CYS A 130 0.84 6.31 0.38
C CYS A 130 -0.05 5.84 1.54
N THR A 131 -1.26 5.42 1.22
CA THR A 131 -2.12 4.69 2.16
C THR A 131 -1.66 3.23 2.26
N ARG A 132 -2.14 2.53 3.29
CA ARG A 132 -1.93 1.09 3.44
C ARG A 132 -2.39 0.32 2.22
N THR A 133 -3.54 0.68 1.64
CA THR A 133 -4.08 0.00 0.47
C THR A 133 -3.13 0.13 -0.71
N ALA A 134 -2.61 1.33 -0.99
CA ALA A 134 -1.63 1.55 -2.05
C ALA A 134 -0.35 0.74 -1.82
N VAL A 135 0.21 0.78 -0.61
CA VAL A 135 1.42 0.02 -0.28
C VAL A 135 1.18 -1.49 -0.36
N HIS A 136 0.02 -1.97 0.07
CA HIS A 136 -0.32 -3.38 -0.03
C HIS A 136 -0.57 -3.81 -1.49
N MET A 137 -1.08 -2.94 -2.36
CA MET A 137 -1.14 -3.22 -3.81
C MET A 137 0.27 -3.41 -4.38
N ILE A 138 1.22 -2.54 -4.04
CA ILE A 138 2.62 -2.72 -4.47
C ILE A 138 3.18 -4.04 -3.90
N ALA A 139 2.96 -4.31 -2.61
CA ALA A 139 3.43 -5.52 -1.95
C ALA A 139 2.82 -6.81 -2.54
N TRP A 140 1.65 -6.74 -3.16
CA TRP A 140 1.04 -7.87 -3.86
C TRP A 140 1.93 -8.36 -5.01
N ALA A 141 2.52 -7.45 -5.78
CA ALA A 141 3.47 -7.80 -6.82
C ALA A 141 4.82 -8.29 -6.27
N LEU A 142 5.20 -7.87 -5.07
CA LEU A 142 6.45 -8.31 -4.42
C LEU A 142 6.35 -9.71 -3.80
N THR A 143 5.23 -9.98 -3.13
CA THR A 143 5.05 -11.15 -2.26
C THR A 143 4.09 -12.20 -2.83
N GLY A 144 3.27 -11.82 -3.80
CA GLY A 144 2.18 -12.63 -4.32
C GLY A 144 0.93 -12.67 -3.43
N VAL A 145 0.98 -12.12 -2.22
CA VAL A 145 -0.11 -12.14 -1.23
C VAL A 145 -1.18 -11.11 -1.59
N VAL A 146 -2.43 -11.57 -1.70
CA VAL A 146 -3.58 -10.71 -2.02
C VAL A 146 -3.83 -9.70 -0.89
N PRO A 147 -3.96 -8.40 -1.19
CA PRO A 147 -4.24 -7.39 -0.17
C PRO A 147 -5.60 -7.59 0.51
N LYS A 148 -5.69 -7.31 1.82
CA LYS A 148 -6.96 -7.36 2.59
C LYS A 148 -8.07 -6.48 1.98
N ALA A 149 -7.71 -5.43 1.23
CA ALA A 149 -8.66 -4.58 0.54
C ALA A 149 -9.39 -5.28 -0.62
N VAL A 150 -8.78 -6.32 -1.22
CA VAL A 150 -9.41 -7.15 -2.26
C VAL A 150 -10.29 -8.18 -1.56
N PRO A 151 -11.63 -8.12 -1.73
CA PRO A 151 -12.53 -9.06 -1.08
C PRO A 151 -12.29 -10.50 -1.51
N ALA A 152 -12.43 -11.42 -0.56
CA ALA A 152 -12.33 -12.86 -0.80
C ALA A 152 -13.36 -13.31 -1.84
N ALA A 153 -13.05 -14.39 -2.55
CA ALA A 153 -13.93 -14.89 -3.58
C ALA A 153 -15.22 -15.50 -3.02
N PRO A 154 -16.41 -15.12 -3.53
CA PRO A 154 -17.60 -15.92 -3.32
C PRO A 154 -17.34 -17.35 -3.79
N ALA A 155 -17.82 -18.34 -3.04
CA ALA A 155 -17.66 -19.77 -3.37
C ALA A 155 -18.23 -20.13 -4.76
N THR A 156 -19.16 -19.31 -5.27
CA THR A 156 -19.79 -19.44 -6.58
C THR A 156 -18.96 -18.87 -7.73
N THR A 157 -17.81 -18.24 -7.45
CA THR A 157 -16.95 -17.66 -8.49
C THR A 157 -16.42 -18.78 -9.39
N PRO A 158 -16.62 -18.72 -10.72
CA PRO A 158 -16.16 -19.77 -11.62
C PRO A 158 -14.64 -19.91 -11.58
N CYS A 159 -14.14 -21.08 -11.16
CA CYS A 159 -12.71 -21.41 -11.28
C CYS A 159 -12.40 -21.79 -12.73
N ARG A 160 -11.56 -20.99 -13.40
CA ARG A 160 -11.09 -21.34 -14.74
C ARG A 160 -10.17 -22.56 -14.68
N ARG A 161 -10.36 -23.50 -15.62
CA ARG A 161 -9.38 -24.56 -15.90
C ARG A 161 -8.31 -24.05 -16.87
N GLY A 162 -7.03 -24.20 -16.50
CA GLY A 162 -5.88 -23.90 -17.36
C GLY A 162 -4.85 -22.96 -16.72
N PRO A 163 -3.64 -22.84 -17.31
CA PRO A 163 -2.56 -22.05 -16.76
C PRO A 163 -2.85 -20.55 -16.92
N SER A 164 -3.23 -19.90 -15.83
CA SER A 164 -3.31 -18.45 -15.74
C SER A 164 -2.65 -18.01 -14.44
N PRO A 165 -1.88 -16.90 -14.44
CA PRO A 165 -1.28 -16.40 -13.22
C PRO A 165 -2.36 -16.17 -12.14
N THR A 166 -2.12 -16.73 -10.96
CA THR A 166 -2.97 -16.56 -9.76
C THR A 166 -2.64 -15.28 -9.01
N SER A 167 -1.62 -14.54 -9.43
CA SER A 167 -1.12 -13.33 -8.78
C SER A 167 -0.36 -12.43 -9.77
N PRO A 168 -0.30 -11.10 -9.57
CA PRO A 168 0.51 -10.17 -10.36
C PRO A 168 1.99 -10.15 -9.92
N ALA A 169 2.49 -11.24 -9.33
CA ALA A 169 3.84 -11.29 -8.77
C ALA A 169 4.93 -11.08 -9.83
N LEU A 170 5.90 -10.21 -9.50
CA LEU A 170 7.08 -9.97 -10.32
C LEU A 170 7.97 -11.23 -10.36
N SER A 171 8.65 -11.42 -11.49
CA SER A 171 9.69 -12.45 -11.58
C SER A 171 10.84 -12.13 -10.60
N ALA A 172 11.60 -13.15 -10.19
CA ALA A 172 12.71 -12.93 -9.27
C ALA A 172 13.76 -11.90 -9.78
N PRO A 173 14.13 -11.85 -11.08
CA PRO A 173 14.99 -10.80 -11.61
C PRO A 173 14.38 -9.40 -11.54
N GLU A 174 13.09 -9.25 -11.89
CA GLU A 174 12.39 -7.96 -11.81
C GLU A 174 12.29 -7.48 -10.36
N ARG A 175 11.95 -8.37 -9.42
CA ARG A 175 11.86 -8.04 -8.01
C ARG A 175 13.21 -7.58 -7.44
N ARG A 176 14.31 -8.28 -7.76
CA ARG A 176 15.67 -7.84 -7.35
C ARG A 176 15.99 -6.45 -7.90
N ARG A 177 15.77 -6.23 -9.19
CA ARG A 177 16.02 -4.93 -9.83
C ARG A 177 15.20 -3.80 -9.19
N LEU A 178 13.94 -4.06 -8.88
CA LEU A 178 13.07 -3.10 -8.21
C LEU A 178 13.63 -2.73 -6.83
N PHE A 179 14.04 -3.71 -6.02
CA PHE A 179 14.64 -3.43 -4.71
C PHE A 179 15.98 -2.69 -4.81
N ASP A 180 16.86 -3.08 -5.75
CA ASP A 180 18.12 -2.36 -5.99
C ASP A 180 17.88 -0.88 -6.32
N HIS A 181 16.88 -0.59 -7.15
CA HIS A 181 16.51 0.78 -7.49
C HIS A 181 15.83 1.52 -6.32
N LEU A 182 14.94 0.88 -5.56
CA LEU A 182 14.34 1.48 -4.37
C LEU A 182 15.39 1.84 -3.33
N ARG A 183 16.36 0.97 -3.07
CA ARG A 183 17.50 1.24 -2.17
C ARG A 183 18.33 2.43 -2.68
N ARG A 184 18.64 2.46 -3.97
CA ARG A 184 19.36 3.59 -4.59
C ARG A 184 18.58 4.91 -4.45
N TYR A 185 17.27 4.91 -4.71
CA TYR A 185 16.44 6.10 -4.56
C TYR A 185 16.33 6.54 -3.11
N ALA A 186 16.25 5.61 -2.15
CA ALA A 186 16.30 5.94 -0.74
C ALA A 186 17.61 6.65 -0.36
N GLU A 187 18.74 6.24 -0.92
CA GLU A 187 20.05 6.88 -0.70
C GLU A 187 20.20 8.22 -1.41
N ILE A 188 19.65 8.39 -2.62
CA ILE A 188 19.59 9.70 -3.30
C ILE A 188 18.74 10.67 -2.48
N ALA A 189 17.55 10.21 -2.07
CA ALA A 189 16.62 10.99 -1.27
C ALA A 189 17.17 11.31 0.13
N ASP A 190 18.01 10.44 0.69
CA ASP A 190 18.79 10.70 1.90
C ASP A 190 19.74 11.88 1.74
N ARG A 191 20.51 11.92 0.65
CA ARG A 191 21.40 13.05 0.32
C ARG A 191 20.63 14.35 0.06
N ALA A 192 19.41 14.27 -0.46
CA ALA A 192 18.54 15.42 -0.70
C ALA A 192 17.93 16.05 0.58
N GLY A 193 18.18 15.47 1.77
CA GLY A 193 17.78 16.12 3.02
C GLY A 193 16.27 16.01 3.30
N ALA A 194 15.65 17.16 3.60
CA ALA A 194 14.22 17.27 3.90
C ALA A 194 13.35 17.06 2.65
N ASP A 195 13.78 17.57 1.50
CA ASP A 195 13.06 17.43 0.23
C ASP A 195 12.91 15.98 -0.22
N GLY A 196 13.87 15.12 0.13
CA GLY A 196 13.81 13.69 -0.13
C GLY A 196 13.15 12.86 0.99
N ALA A 197 12.67 13.47 2.07
CA ALA A 197 12.22 12.73 3.25
C ALA A 197 11.08 11.75 2.93
N LEU A 198 10.06 12.20 2.21
CA LEU A 198 8.91 11.37 1.86
C LEU A 198 9.35 10.14 1.03
N LEU A 199 10.09 10.35 -0.06
CA LEU A 199 10.57 9.25 -0.89
C LEU A 199 11.42 8.26 -0.09
N ARG A 200 12.37 8.77 0.70
CA ARG A 200 13.23 7.93 1.56
C ARG A 200 12.39 7.05 2.46
N ARG A 201 11.45 7.64 3.21
CA ARG A 201 10.57 6.94 4.15
C ARG A 201 9.77 5.81 3.50
N GLN A 202 9.16 6.11 2.36
CA GLN A 202 8.30 5.15 1.64
C GLN A 202 9.12 4.05 0.98
N ALA A 203 10.28 4.40 0.41
CA ALA A 203 11.21 3.43 -0.15
C ALA A 203 11.76 2.48 0.93
N LEU A 204 12.18 2.99 2.10
CA LEU A 204 12.61 2.17 3.23
C LEU A 204 11.51 1.19 3.67
N TYR A 205 10.25 1.67 3.74
CA TYR A 205 9.13 0.79 4.07
C TYR A 205 8.95 -0.32 3.04
N LEU A 206 8.99 -0.01 1.74
CA LEU A 206 8.87 -1.02 0.69
C LEU A 206 10.06 -1.98 0.65
N CYS A 207 11.28 -1.51 0.90
CA CYS A 207 12.47 -2.36 1.01
C CYS A 207 12.36 -3.38 2.15
N SER A 208 11.50 -3.17 3.15
CA SER A 208 11.26 -4.18 4.20
C SER A 208 10.59 -5.46 3.72
N TYR A 209 10.07 -5.48 2.48
CA TYR A 209 9.58 -6.70 1.82
C TYR A 209 10.69 -7.47 1.10
N ASP A 210 11.91 -6.95 1.06
CA ASP A 210 13.04 -7.62 0.43
C ASP A 210 13.56 -8.74 1.33
N SER A 211 13.69 -9.93 0.75
CA SER A 211 14.19 -11.12 1.41
C SER A 211 15.71 -11.28 1.25
N ALA A 212 16.40 -10.33 0.59
CA ALA A 212 17.84 -10.36 0.48
C ALA A 212 18.49 -10.28 1.88
N PRO A 213 19.53 -11.09 2.14
CA PRO A 213 20.08 -11.27 3.50
C PRO A 213 20.73 -10.01 4.07
N ASP A 214 21.14 -9.07 3.22
CA ASP A 214 21.78 -7.82 3.60
C ASP A 214 20.77 -6.69 3.92
N THR A 215 19.49 -6.87 3.61
CA THR A 215 18.47 -5.80 3.72
C THR A 215 18.37 -5.25 5.15
N CYS A 216 18.36 -6.12 6.16
CA CYS A 216 18.25 -5.71 7.55
C CYS A 216 19.46 -4.85 7.97
N ALA A 217 20.68 -5.26 7.59
CA ALA A 217 21.90 -4.51 7.86
C ALA A 217 21.91 -3.14 7.14
N TRP A 218 21.41 -3.10 5.91
CA TRP A 218 21.26 -1.86 5.14
C TRP A 218 20.22 -0.91 5.76
N LEU A 219 19.06 -1.41 6.19
CA LEU A 219 18.06 -0.59 6.90
C LEU A 219 18.62 -0.02 8.21
N ALA A 220 19.36 -0.84 8.97
CA ALA A 220 20.04 -0.40 10.18
C ALA A 220 21.12 0.66 9.89
N ASP A 221 21.80 0.57 8.74
CA ASP A 221 22.76 1.59 8.32
C ASP A 221 22.11 2.93 7.94
N MET A 222 21.03 2.87 7.16
CA MET A 222 20.19 4.04 6.86
C MET A 222 19.73 4.75 8.13
N ARG A 223 19.41 3.99 9.20
CA ARG A 223 19.12 4.54 10.53
C ARG A 223 20.32 5.27 11.13
N ARG A 224 21.48 4.62 11.16
CA ARG A 224 22.68 5.14 11.84
C ARG A 224 23.17 6.44 11.21
N ARG A 225 22.98 6.61 9.91
CA ARG A 225 23.27 7.86 9.20
C ARG A 225 22.39 9.04 9.63
N ARG A 226 21.22 8.76 10.24
CA ARG A 226 20.28 9.76 10.76
C ARG A 226 19.91 9.46 12.21
N PRO A 227 20.84 9.65 13.16
CA PRO A 227 20.54 9.44 14.57
C PRO A 227 19.59 10.54 15.03
N LEU A 228 18.32 10.18 15.21
CA LEU A 228 17.30 11.13 15.61
C LEU A 228 17.27 11.25 17.13
N ARG A 229 17.38 12.49 17.61
CA ARG A 229 17.21 12.83 19.01
C ARG A 229 15.72 12.96 19.28
N MET A 230 15.07 11.85 19.62
CA MET A 230 13.65 11.81 20.01
C MET A 230 13.40 12.46 21.39
N ARG A 231 14.20 13.45 21.79
CA ARG A 231 14.03 14.22 23.02
C ARG A 231 13.23 15.50 22.80
N ASP A 232 12.89 15.80 21.54
CA ASP A 232 12.13 16.99 21.20
C ASP A 232 10.67 16.81 21.66
N THR A 233 10.15 17.80 22.38
CA THR A 233 8.78 17.80 22.93
C THR A 233 7.71 18.03 21.86
N VAL A 234 8.10 18.15 20.59
CA VAL A 234 7.24 18.49 19.46
C VAL A 234 7.54 17.52 18.32
N TRP A 235 6.49 17.13 17.59
CA TRP A 235 6.61 16.38 16.35
C TRP A 235 7.54 17.09 15.35
N THR A 236 8.33 16.31 14.60
CA THR A 236 9.18 16.79 13.50
C THR A 236 9.01 15.91 12.27
N PRO A 237 9.30 16.37 11.04
CA PRO A 237 9.25 15.51 9.85
C PRO A 237 10.12 14.24 9.99
N ALA A 238 11.23 14.35 10.72
CA ALA A 238 12.11 13.22 10.97
C ALA A 238 11.49 12.15 11.88
N TRP A 239 10.49 12.51 12.69
CA TRP A 239 9.71 11.55 13.48
C TRP A 239 9.06 10.48 12.58
N ALA A 240 8.53 10.88 11.41
CA ALA A 240 7.90 9.97 10.47
C ALA A 240 8.90 8.93 9.91
N ASP A 241 10.13 9.37 9.63
CA ASP A 241 11.23 8.50 9.22
C ASP A 241 11.51 7.42 10.27
N VAL A 242 11.68 7.81 11.54
CA VAL A 242 11.92 6.83 12.62
C VAL A 242 10.78 5.84 12.71
N ARG A 243 9.53 6.34 12.73
CA ARG A 243 8.36 5.49 12.84
C ARG A 243 8.35 4.44 11.73
N SER A 244 8.55 4.86 10.49
CA SER A 244 8.47 3.99 9.33
C SER A 244 9.57 2.93 9.39
N LEU A 245 10.80 3.35 9.66
CA LEU A 245 11.93 2.42 9.80
C LEU A 245 11.74 1.44 10.97
N ALA A 246 11.27 1.92 12.13
CA ALA A 246 10.97 1.09 13.28
C ALA A 246 9.95 0.00 12.91
N THR A 247 8.88 0.37 12.21
CA THR A 247 7.89 -0.62 11.72
C THR A 247 8.46 -1.56 10.65
N SER A 248 9.40 -1.10 9.82
CA SER A 248 10.07 -1.91 8.81
C SER A 248 10.96 -2.99 9.43
N LEU A 249 11.74 -2.64 10.45
CA LEU A 249 12.68 -3.55 11.11
C LEU A 249 11.98 -4.69 11.85
N THR A 250 10.73 -4.51 12.26
CA THR A 250 9.91 -5.58 12.87
C THR A 250 9.73 -6.79 11.95
N ARG A 251 9.79 -6.61 10.62
CA ARG A 251 9.72 -7.73 9.66
C ARG A 251 10.92 -8.68 9.75
N TYR A 252 12.04 -8.18 10.28
CA TYR A 252 13.26 -8.93 10.52
C TYR A 252 13.41 -9.33 12.00
N GLY A 253 12.36 -9.16 12.81
CA GLY A 253 12.36 -9.50 14.24
C GLY A 253 13.02 -8.48 15.15
N ASP A 254 13.51 -7.36 14.62
CA ASP A 254 14.09 -6.29 15.43
C ASP A 254 12.97 -5.40 16.00
N MET A 255 12.60 -5.71 17.25
CA MET A 255 11.58 -5.01 18.02
C MET A 255 12.16 -3.85 18.86
N GLU A 256 13.47 -3.83 19.08
CA GLU A 256 14.12 -2.86 19.97
C GLU A 256 13.88 -1.43 19.47
N VAL A 257 13.99 -1.24 18.16
CA VAL A 257 13.75 0.06 17.53
C VAL A 257 12.30 0.52 17.69
N LEU A 258 11.35 -0.42 17.60
CA LEU A 258 9.94 -0.13 17.79
C LEU A 258 9.65 0.27 19.24
N HIS A 259 10.16 -0.49 20.21
CA HIS A 259 9.96 -0.19 21.62
C HIS A 259 10.59 1.16 22.01
N ALA A 260 11.80 1.43 21.54
CA ALA A 260 12.46 2.72 21.72
C ALA A 260 11.65 3.89 21.11
N PHE A 261 11.02 3.65 19.96
CA PHE A 261 10.15 4.64 19.30
C PHE A 261 8.86 4.87 20.09
N ILE A 262 8.23 3.81 20.61
CA ILE A 262 7.02 3.93 21.43
C ILE A 262 7.33 4.74 22.70
N GLU A 263 8.38 4.36 23.42
CA GLU A 263 8.78 5.01 24.68
C GLU A 263 9.13 6.50 24.48
N ARG A 264 9.95 6.81 23.47
CA ARG A 264 10.54 8.16 23.33
C ARG A 264 9.84 9.03 22.29
N GLY A 265 9.36 8.43 21.22
CA GLY A 265 8.67 9.13 20.13
C GLY A 265 7.23 9.47 20.42
N MET A 266 6.55 8.67 21.25
CA MET A 266 5.14 8.87 21.62
C MET A 266 4.94 9.18 23.10
N GLY A 267 6.01 9.55 23.83
CA GLY A 267 5.92 9.89 25.25
C GLY A 267 5.26 11.24 25.57
N ASN A 268 4.67 11.91 24.59
CA ASN A 268 3.96 13.19 24.77
C ASN A 268 2.77 13.32 23.79
N ASP A 269 1.85 14.23 24.11
CA ASP A 269 0.63 14.49 23.32
C ASP A 269 0.92 14.77 21.83
N SER A 270 2.00 15.48 21.52
CA SER A 270 2.34 15.80 20.13
C SER A 270 2.71 14.55 19.32
N GLY A 271 3.42 13.60 19.93
CA GLY A 271 3.78 12.32 19.32
C GLY A 271 2.57 11.41 19.18
N GLU A 272 1.69 11.38 20.20
CA GLU A 272 0.46 10.60 20.17
C GLU A 272 -0.51 11.10 19.08
N ILE A 273 -0.75 12.41 19.01
CA ILE A 273 -1.57 13.04 17.96
C ILE A 273 -1.01 12.71 16.58
N ALA A 274 0.31 12.84 16.39
CA ALA A 274 0.95 12.51 15.13
C ALA A 274 0.76 11.05 14.74
N ASN A 275 0.88 10.13 15.69
CA ASN A 275 0.65 8.71 15.44
C ASN A 275 -0.81 8.42 15.05
N LEU A 276 -1.79 9.02 15.74
CA LEU A 276 -3.21 8.83 15.44
C LEU A 276 -3.59 9.43 14.07
N ASN A 277 -3.10 10.63 13.75
CA ASN A 277 -3.28 11.24 12.44
C ASN A 277 -2.69 10.38 11.33
N TYR A 278 -1.48 9.86 11.53
CA TYR A 278 -0.87 8.94 10.58
C TYR A 278 -1.70 7.66 10.43
N TRP A 279 -2.19 7.06 11.51
CA TRP A 279 -3.02 5.86 11.41
C TRP A 279 -4.32 6.10 10.67
N ALA A 280 -5.01 7.21 10.93
CA ALA A 280 -6.22 7.58 10.21
C ALA A 280 -5.97 7.72 8.71
N TYR A 281 -4.88 8.39 8.31
CA TYR A 281 -4.48 8.50 6.91
C TYR A 281 -4.06 7.14 6.31
N TRP A 282 -3.17 6.43 6.98
CA TRP A 282 -2.67 5.12 6.55
C TRP A 282 -3.81 4.11 6.34
N LEU A 283 -4.84 4.14 7.19
CA LEU A 283 -6.00 3.25 7.09
C LEU A 283 -7.10 3.78 6.14
N GLY A 284 -6.91 4.95 5.53
CA GLY A 284 -7.82 5.55 4.54
C GLY A 284 -9.07 6.21 5.14
N LEU A 285 -9.04 6.54 6.43
CA LEU A 285 -10.11 7.28 7.11
C LEU A 285 -10.01 8.78 6.86
N ASP A 286 -8.78 9.30 6.74
CA ASP A 286 -8.53 10.59 6.07
C ASP A 286 -8.41 10.34 4.56
N ARG A 287 -9.29 10.98 3.78
CA ARG A 287 -9.38 10.81 2.32
C ARG A 287 -8.68 11.94 1.55
N VAL A 288 -8.18 12.97 2.24
CA VAL A 288 -7.48 14.09 1.61
C VAL A 288 -6.06 13.65 1.31
N LEU A 289 -5.64 13.73 0.04
CA LEU A 289 -4.26 13.44 -0.35
C LEU A 289 -3.28 14.35 0.40
N ARG A 290 -2.27 13.75 1.02
CA ARG A 290 -1.25 14.48 1.78
C ARG A 290 0.07 14.52 0.99
N PRO A 291 0.55 15.71 0.58
CA PRO A 291 1.77 15.82 -0.24
C PRO A 291 3.04 15.50 0.55
N ASP A 292 3.00 15.63 1.87
CA ASP A 292 4.09 15.35 2.79
C ASP A 292 3.54 14.91 4.16
N ASP A 293 4.42 14.74 5.15
CA ASP A 293 4.09 14.26 6.49
C ASP A 293 3.59 15.37 7.46
N SER A 294 3.50 16.64 7.03
CA SER A 294 3.16 17.77 7.92
C SER A 294 1.79 17.65 8.57
N PHE A 295 0.84 17.01 7.89
CA PHE A 295 -0.52 16.77 8.39
C PHE A 295 -0.56 15.99 9.71
N MET A 296 0.52 15.26 10.02
CA MET A 296 0.62 14.53 11.26
C MET A 296 0.57 15.46 12.47
N ALA A 297 1.05 16.70 12.35
CA ALA A 297 1.00 17.68 13.43
C ALA A 297 -0.39 18.35 13.62
N ASP A 298 -1.37 18.05 12.78
CA ASP A 298 -2.69 18.69 12.81
C ASP A 298 -3.44 18.39 14.12
N ARG A 299 -3.72 19.42 14.93
CA ARG A 299 -4.42 19.26 16.22
C ARG A 299 -5.94 19.14 16.12
N ALA A 300 -6.51 19.46 14.96
CA ALA A 300 -7.95 19.40 14.70
C ALA A 300 -8.26 18.42 13.56
N PRO A 301 -7.98 17.12 13.73
CA PRO A 301 -8.24 16.15 12.67
C PRO A 301 -9.72 15.95 12.39
N VAL A 302 -10.05 15.70 11.13
CA VAL A 302 -11.43 15.53 10.62
C VAL A 302 -11.84 14.05 10.53
N TRP A 303 -10.99 13.12 10.97
CA TRP A 303 -11.28 11.69 10.92
C TRP A 303 -12.15 11.22 12.09
N ASP A 304 -12.95 10.18 11.84
CA ASP A 304 -13.86 9.57 12.81
C ASP A 304 -13.08 8.66 13.79
N ALA A 305 -13.11 9.00 15.08
CA ALA A 305 -12.41 8.27 16.14
C ALA A 305 -12.96 6.85 16.36
N SER A 306 -14.27 6.66 16.21
CA SER A 306 -14.90 5.34 16.30
C SER A 306 -14.49 4.44 15.13
N ALA A 307 -14.41 5.00 13.93
CA ALA A 307 -13.94 4.29 12.74
C ALA A 307 -12.44 3.93 12.85
N LEU A 308 -11.63 4.81 13.43
CA LEU A 308 -10.22 4.56 13.69
C LEU A 308 -10.05 3.46 14.73
N LEU A 309 -10.79 3.53 15.84
CA LEU A 309 -10.74 2.53 16.90
C LEU A 309 -11.11 1.14 16.37
N ARG A 310 -12.18 1.03 15.59
CA ARG A 310 -12.57 -0.23 14.92
C ARG A 310 -11.45 -0.76 14.03
N SER A 311 -10.82 0.12 13.24
CA SER A 311 -9.76 -0.27 12.31
C SER A 311 -8.45 -0.66 13.01
N LEU A 312 -8.16 -0.08 14.19
CA LEU A 312 -7.03 -0.46 15.03
C LEU A 312 -7.29 -1.74 15.83
N ALA A 313 -8.51 -1.94 16.35
CA ALA A 313 -8.91 -3.17 17.03
C ALA A 313 -8.72 -4.40 16.12
N ASP A 314 -9.06 -4.26 14.83
CA ASP A 314 -8.82 -5.24 13.78
C ASP A 314 -7.34 -5.66 13.61
N ARG A 315 -6.41 -4.87 14.16
CA ARG A 315 -4.96 -5.06 14.09
C ARG A 315 -4.34 -5.48 15.43
N LEU A 316 -5.17 -5.73 16.44
CA LEU A 316 -4.77 -6.41 17.67
C LEU A 316 -4.66 -7.92 17.39
N ASP A 317 -3.63 -8.28 16.64
CA ASP A 317 -3.33 -9.64 16.20
C ASP A 317 -1.85 -9.95 16.50
N PRO A 318 -1.55 -10.97 17.32
CA PRO A 318 -0.18 -11.38 17.65
C PRO A 318 0.68 -11.72 16.42
N GLY A 319 0.05 -12.11 15.30
CA GLY A 319 0.76 -12.41 14.05
C GLY A 319 1.28 -11.18 13.31
N LEU A 320 0.90 -9.96 13.71
CA LEU A 320 1.39 -8.73 13.12
C LEU A 320 2.66 -8.24 13.83
N GLY A 321 3.77 -8.11 13.09
CA GLY A 321 5.08 -7.70 13.66
C GLY A 321 5.11 -6.36 14.39
N CYS A 322 4.10 -5.49 14.22
CA CYS A 322 3.98 -4.21 14.93
C CYS A 322 2.81 -4.19 15.94
N VAL A 323 2.47 -5.33 16.54
CA VAL A 323 1.35 -5.44 17.49
C VAL A 323 1.47 -4.46 18.67
N ASP A 324 2.68 -4.27 19.22
CA ASP A 324 2.92 -3.32 20.32
C ASP A 324 2.56 -1.87 19.94
N LEU A 325 2.85 -1.46 18.71
CA LEU A 325 2.43 -0.14 18.22
C LEU A 325 0.91 -0.06 18.06
N ASN A 326 0.26 -1.13 17.61
CA ASN A 326 -1.21 -1.15 17.50
C ASN A 326 -1.86 -1.06 18.89
N ILE A 327 -1.33 -1.79 19.89
CA ILE A 327 -1.78 -1.74 21.29
C ILE A 327 -1.66 -0.32 21.83
N HIS A 328 -0.48 0.28 21.74
CA HIS A 328 -0.25 1.65 22.19
C HIS A 328 -1.19 2.65 21.50
N SER A 329 -1.43 2.48 20.20
CA SER A 329 -2.33 3.36 19.45
C SER A 329 -3.79 3.22 19.87
N VAL A 330 -4.26 2.02 20.24
CA VAL A 330 -5.60 1.81 20.79
C VAL A 330 -5.73 2.46 22.16
N TRP A 331 -4.73 2.24 23.03
CA TRP A 331 -4.69 2.85 24.35
C TRP A 331 -4.72 4.39 24.27
N ALA A 332 -3.83 4.99 23.47
CA ALA A 332 -3.75 6.43 23.29
C ALA A 332 -5.05 7.01 22.69
N LEU A 333 -5.68 6.31 21.74
CA LEU A 333 -6.95 6.76 21.16
C LEU A 333 -8.08 6.77 22.20
N ILE A 334 -8.20 5.73 23.02
CA ILE A 334 -9.23 5.67 24.06
C ILE A 334 -9.00 6.73 25.13
N ALA A 335 -7.74 6.95 25.52
CA ALA A 335 -7.37 7.99 26.48
C ALA A 335 -7.71 9.40 25.95
N ALA A 336 -7.42 9.67 24.67
CA ALA A 336 -7.66 10.97 24.05
C ALA A 336 -9.12 11.21 23.63
N ARG A 337 -9.87 10.14 23.32
CA ARG A 337 -11.26 10.18 22.82
C ARG A 337 -12.14 9.08 23.45
N PRO A 338 -12.50 9.19 24.74
CA PRO A 338 -13.31 8.18 25.42
C PRO A 338 -14.70 7.97 24.80
N ASP A 339 -15.23 9.01 24.14
CA ASP A 339 -16.51 9.00 23.43
C ASP A 339 -16.54 8.02 22.24
N ALA A 340 -15.38 7.64 21.70
CA ALA A 340 -15.26 6.62 20.64
C ALA A 340 -15.82 5.24 21.06
N LEU A 341 -15.84 4.94 22.36
CA LEU A 341 -16.42 3.71 22.90
C LEU A 341 -17.94 3.81 23.05
N ALA A 342 -18.44 4.96 23.49
CA ALA A 342 -19.85 5.18 23.83
C ALA A 342 -20.79 5.00 22.61
N ALA A 343 -20.29 5.27 21.40
CA ALA A 343 -21.08 5.19 20.18
C ALA A 343 -21.40 3.75 19.72
N HIS A 344 -20.68 2.72 20.20
CA HIS A 344 -20.73 1.37 19.62
C HIS A 344 -20.52 0.21 20.62
N PRO A 345 -21.59 -0.28 21.28
CA PRO A 345 -21.50 -1.40 22.23
C PRO A 345 -20.88 -2.69 21.63
N GLY A 346 -21.16 -2.99 20.36
CA GLY A 346 -20.57 -4.14 19.67
C GLY A 346 -19.05 -4.02 19.48
N LEU A 347 -18.51 -2.81 19.33
CA LEU A 347 -17.06 -2.57 19.25
C LEU A 347 -16.39 -2.81 20.60
N VAL A 348 -17.04 -2.45 21.71
CA VAL A 348 -16.54 -2.70 23.07
C VAL A 348 -16.39 -4.20 23.32
N ALA A 349 -17.41 -4.99 22.98
CA ALA A 349 -17.37 -6.45 23.15
C ALA A 349 -16.24 -7.10 22.34
N GLU A 350 -16.09 -6.71 21.06
CA GLU A 350 -15.03 -7.20 20.19
C GLU A 350 -13.64 -6.80 20.70
N LEU A 351 -13.48 -5.55 21.13
CA LEU A 351 -12.21 -5.06 21.66
C LEU A 351 -11.85 -5.79 22.96
N ARG A 352 -12.81 -6.01 23.85
CA ARG A 352 -12.63 -6.78 25.08
C ARG A 352 -12.09 -8.19 24.78
N HIS A 353 -12.73 -8.90 23.86
CA HIS A 353 -12.30 -10.24 23.47
C HIS A 353 -10.86 -10.28 22.93
N ARG A 354 -10.48 -9.29 22.12
CA ARG A 354 -9.11 -9.19 21.57
C ARG A 354 -8.07 -8.85 22.63
N VAL A 355 -8.39 -7.93 23.54
CA VAL A 355 -7.52 -7.55 24.66
C VAL A 355 -7.28 -8.74 25.59
N GLU A 356 -8.33 -9.49 25.95
CA GLU A 356 -8.23 -10.71 26.76
C GLU A 356 -7.32 -11.75 26.09
N ARG A 357 -7.54 -12.03 24.80
CA ARG A 357 -6.68 -12.95 24.04
C ARG A 357 -5.21 -12.52 24.01
N LEU A 358 -4.93 -11.21 23.90
CA LEU A 358 -3.56 -10.70 23.91
C LEU A 358 -2.91 -10.84 25.28
N LEU A 359 -3.64 -10.51 26.36
CA LEU A 359 -3.17 -10.67 27.73
C LEU A 359 -2.85 -12.15 28.03
N ASP A 360 -3.74 -13.07 27.64
CA ASP A 360 -3.57 -14.52 27.83
C ASP A 360 -2.40 -15.09 27.02
N SER A 361 -2.15 -14.56 25.82
CA SER A 361 -1.06 -15.03 24.95
C SER A 361 0.34 -14.77 25.52
N GLY A 362 0.46 -13.85 26.49
CA GLY A 362 1.74 -13.38 27.00
C GLY A 362 2.62 -12.68 25.95
N THR A 363 2.09 -12.34 24.78
CA THR A 363 2.83 -11.64 23.72
C THR A 363 2.93 -10.14 24.00
N GLY A 364 3.94 -9.49 23.44
CA GLY A 364 4.15 -8.05 23.54
C GLY A 364 5.05 -7.60 24.70
N SER A 365 5.41 -6.32 24.66
CA SER A 365 6.31 -5.71 25.64
C SER A 365 5.66 -5.55 27.02
N ARG A 366 6.47 -5.28 28.06
CA ARG A 366 5.95 -4.94 29.40
C ARG A 366 5.03 -3.72 29.34
N GLN A 367 5.39 -2.71 28.55
CA GLN A 367 4.56 -1.51 28.36
C GLN A 367 3.21 -1.87 27.74
N SER A 368 3.21 -2.68 26.67
CA SER A 368 1.99 -3.13 25.99
C SER A 368 1.04 -3.86 26.94
N ARG A 369 1.57 -4.66 27.88
CA ARG A 369 0.74 -5.33 28.89
C ARG A 369 0.07 -4.33 29.83
N CYS A 370 0.82 -3.35 30.34
CA CYS A 370 0.25 -2.29 31.18
C CYS A 370 -0.82 -1.47 30.43
N GLU A 371 -0.61 -1.18 29.15
CA GLU A 371 -1.57 -0.48 28.29
C GLU A 371 -2.83 -1.33 28.04
N LEU A 372 -2.67 -2.65 27.80
CA LEU A 372 -3.79 -3.59 27.66
C LEU A 372 -4.60 -3.69 28.96
N ASP A 373 -3.96 -3.76 30.13
CA ASP A 373 -4.63 -3.76 31.43
C ASP A 373 -5.44 -2.47 31.62
N ALA A 374 -4.87 -1.31 31.26
CA ALA A 374 -5.56 -0.02 31.33
C ALA A 374 -6.77 0.03 30.37
N VAL A 375 -6.63 -0.49 29.15
CA VAL A 375 -7.75 -0.61 28.21
C VAL A 375 -8.83 -1.55 28.76
N GLN A 376 -8.46 -2.73 29.27
CA GLN A 376 -9.41 -3.68 29.85
C GLN A 376 -10.19 -3.04 31.01
N TYR A 377 -9.51 -2.29 31.88
CA TYR A 377 -10.12 -1.56 32.97
C TYR A 377 -11.12 -0.50 32.47
N GLY A 378 -10.73 0.32 31.49
CA GLY A 378 -11.61 1.32 30.88
C GLY A 378 -12.86 0.73 30.21
N LEU A 379 -12.73 -0.44 29.58
CA LEU A 379 -13.84 -1.16 28.96
C LEU A 379 -14.83 -1.76 29.97
N ARG A 380 -14.39 -2.05 31.20
CA ARG A 380 -15.29 -2.47 32.29
C ARG A 380 -16.07 -1.29 32.85
N LEU A 381 -15.44 -0.13 32.98
CA LEU A 381 -16.12 1.09 33.47
C LEU A 381 -17.16 1.63 32.48
N SER A 382 -16.92 1.46 31.17
CA SER A 382 -17.81 1.99 30.12
C SER A 382 -19.10 1.17 29.94
N HIS A 383 -19.16 -0.05 30.47
CA HIS A 383 -20.33 -0.94 30.44
C HIS A 383 -20.33 -1.83 31.69
N PRO A 384 -20.93 -1.37 32.81
CA PRO A 384 -21.08 -2.16 34.03
C PRO A 384 -21.99 -3.38 33.86
#